data_AF-A0A1B9MP51-F1
#
_entry.id   AF-A0A1B9MP51-F1
#
_cell.length_a   1.000
_cell.length_b   1.000
_cell.length_c   1.000
_cell.angle_alpha   90.00
_cell.angle_beta   90.00
_cell.angle_gamma   90.00
#
_symmetry.space_group_name_H-M   'P 1'
#
loop_
_entity.id
_entity.type
_entity.pdbx_description
1 polymer ?
#
loop_
_entity_poly.entity_id
_entity_poly.type
_entity_poly.pdbx_seq_one_letter_code
_entity_poly.pdbx_strand_id
1 'polypeptide(L)'
;MLKSPKTALLVLALLLLSSSWNVQANGKKARAGNRSDAIILPSIFPELSAAINYVRPNVEYGHNNHAGPAFMWRPNKGFLVQSTNPSSYDQNFPTTGGNGLYFDLVITGIDVEELTWKQVTHERITATVTNVVANDRWIPKEDRGKVVARVKLTGPFATTVHSFWTVAPVFKPRLPQTFELVGRHISTGDEVVKYGFVLKQWFVDLGRTRKYTGVTADWCKQAGYKAPRFRDLTNEGATKHKRRPSHAGLPGYVRYIGEGFFSEWGYMHYDNARFKALTYWTEQTDRRGAVDARDGSIWRPNGEYLGRFICVSDFKR
;
A
#
# COMPACT_ATOMS: atom_id res chain seq x y z
N MET A 1 -43.47 48.30 45.74
CA MET A 1 -44.08 46.95 45.78
C MET A 1 -42.97 45.97 45.45
N LEU A 2 -42.44 45.14 46.36
CA LEU A 2 -43.02 43.87 46.86
C LEU A 2 -43.52 42.98 45.71
N LYS A 3 -43.12 41.71 45.54
CA LYS A 3 -42.48 40.77 46.50
C LYS A 3 -41.60 39.72 45.78
N SER A 4 -40.50 39.32 46.41
CA SER A 4 -39.87 37.98 46.27
C SER A 4 -40.53 37.01 47.28
N PRO A 5 -40.37 35.67 47.19
CA PRO A 5 -39.26 34.99 47.88
C PRO A 5 -38.58 33.82 47.08
N LYS A 6 -37.24 33.68 47.11
CA LYS A 6 -36.41 32.71 47.89
C LYS A 6 -36.47 31.25 47.40
N THR A 7 -35.46 30.38 47.47
CA THR A 7 -34.13 30.32 48.15
C THR A 7 -33.23 29.34 47.33
N ALA A 8 -31.92 29.13 47.49
CA ALA A 8 -30.89 29.54 48.47
C ALA A 8 -29.47 29.56 47.82
N LEU A 9 -28.41 29.62 48.64
CA LEU A 9 -26.99 29.37 48.32
C LEU A 9 -26.43 28.27 49.26
N LEU A 10 -25.33 27.63 48.86
CA LEU A 10 -24.00 27.53 49.54
C LEU A 10 -23.23 26.34 48.91
N VAL A 11 -21.98 26.38 48.43
CA VAL A 11 -20.71 27.06 48.79
C VAL A 11 -19.79 26.21 49.70
N LEU A 12 -18.70 25.75 49.07
CA LEU A 12 -17.35 25.38 49.56
C LEU A 12 -17.07 24.15 50.47
N ALA A 13 -16.12 23.36 49.96
CA ALA A 13 -14.86 22.93 50.59
C ALA A 13 -14.80 21.81 51.66
N LEU A 14 -13.92 20.84 51.33
CA LEU A 14 -13.06 20.00 52.17
C LEU A 14 -13.23 19.99 53.70
N LEU A 15 -13.43 18.77 54.24
CA LEU A 15 -12.85 18.19 55.48
C LEU A 15 -13.25 16.71 55.46
N LEU A 16 -12.41 15.77 55.02
CA LEU A 16 -11.40 15.04 55.81
C LEU A 16 -11.81 14.69 57.26
N LEU A 17 -11.68 13.38 57.54
CA LEU A 17 -11.52 12.69 58.84
C LEU A 17 -12.75 12.38 59.71
N SER A 18 -12.80 11.09 60.07
CA SER A 18 -13.57 10.46 61.16
C SER A 18 -15.09 10.36 60.96
N SER A 19 -15.80 9.33 61.43
CA SER A 19 -15.37 8.22 62.30
C SER A 19 -16.10 6.91 61.97
N SER A 20 -15.45 5.80 62.29
CA SER A 20 -15.97 4.45 62.57
C SER A 20 -17.48 4.19 62.44
N TRP A 21 -17.82 3.03 61.85
CA TRP A 21 -18.64 2.03 62.56
C TRP A 21 -18.04 0.63 62.42
N ASN A 22 -18.20 -0.15 63.49
CA ASN A 22 -17.50 -1.40 63.74
C ASN A 22 -18.08 -2.57 62.92
N VAL A 23 -17.21 -3.51 62.52
CA VAL A 23 -17.57 -4.93 62.45
C VAL A 23 -16.49 -5.73 63.19
N GLN A 24 -16.93 -6.67 64.02
CA GLN A 24 -16.15 -7.31 65.08
C GLN A 24 -14.81 -7.93 64.68
N ALA A 25 -13.83 -7.78 65.57
CA ALA A 25 -12.69 -8.68 65.65
C ALA A 25 -13.17 -10.09 66.06
N ASN A 26 -12.77 -11.11 65.30
CA ASN A 26 -12.79 -12.50 65.76
C ASN A 26 -11.39 -13.09 65.58
N GLY A 27 -10.82 -13.65 66.64
CA GLY A 27 -9.40 -13.93 66.72
C GLY A 27 -8.99 -15.24 66.04
N LYS A 28 -7.92 -15.17 65.23
CA LYS A 28 -6.97 -16.28 65.02
C LYS A 28 -5.64 -15.75 64.47
N LYS A 29 -4.53 -16.06 65.15
CA LYS A 29 -3.17 -15.76 64.66
C LYS A 29 -2.93 -16.50 63.34
N ALA A 30 -2.60 -15.77 62.28
CA ALA A 30 -2.00 -16.30 61.07
C ALA A 30 -0.78 -15.44 60.67
N ARG A 31 0.23 -16.10 60.09
CA ARG A 31 1.56 -15.53 59.81
C ARG A 31 1.50 -14.36 58.82
N ALA A 32 2.48 -13.47 58.96
CA ALA A 32 2.77 -12.41 58.00
C ALA A 32 2.98 -12.96 56.58
N GLY A 33 2.44 -12.23 55.60
CA GLY A 33 2.75 -12.39 54.19
C GLY A 33 2.47 -11.08 53.49
N ASN A 34 3.52 -10.38 53.06
CA ASN A 34 3.39 -9.20 52.21
C ASN A 34 2.76 -9.64 50.88
N ARG A 35 1.46 -9.39 50.71
CA ARG A 35 0.84 -9.35 49.39
C ARG A 35 0.65 -7.89 49.03
N SER A 36 1.44 -7.44 48.08
CA SER A 36 1.16 -6.20 47.37
C SER A 36 -0.06 -6.46 46.49
N ASP A 37 -1.25 -6.14 47.00
CA ASP A 37 -2.47 -6.18 46.22
C ASP A 37 -2.42 -5.06 45.18
N ALA A 38 -1.88 -5.40 44.01
CA ALA A 38 -1.82 -4.50 42.87
C ALA A 38 -3.24 -4.20 42.40
N ILE A 39 -3.71 -2.97 42.66
CA ILE A 39 -4.96 -2.47 42.12
C ILE A 39 -4.77 -2.28 40.61
N ILE A 40 -5.15 -3.29 39.84
CA ILE A 40 -5.29 -3.16 38.39
C ILE A 40 -6.50 -2.28 38.14
N LEU A 41 -6.26 -0.98 37.96
CA LEU A 41 -7.26 -0.06 37.41
C LEU A 41 -7.57 -0.53 35.97
N PRO A 42 -8.82 -0.88 35.63
CA PRO A 42 -9.18 -1.14 34.25
C PRO A 42 -8.96 0.14 33.45
N SER A 43 -8.21 0.08 32.36
CA SER A 43 -8.10 1.23 31.45
C SER A 43 -9.47 1.48 30.82
N ILE A 44 -10.11 2.60 31.19
CA ILE A 44 -11.48 2.96 30.76
C ILE A 44 -11.50 3.61 29.36
N PHE A 45 -10.37 3.55 28.65
CA PHE A 45 -10.32 3.81 27.22
C PHE A 45 -9.94 2.51 26.51
N PRO A 46 -10.72 2.04 25.51
CA PRO A 46 -10.17 1.12 24.54
C PRO A 46 -9.10 1.90 23.77
N GLU A 47 -7.83 1.69 24.12
CA GLU A 47 -6.74 2.11 23.24
C GLU A 47 -7.04 1.53 21.86
N LEU A 48 -7.18 2.41 20.85
CA LEU A 48 -7.27 1.95 19.47
C LEU A 48 -5.92 1.33 19.14
N SER A 49 -5.81 0.02 19.30
CA SER A 49 -4.63 -0.75 18.92
C SER A 49 -4.24 -0.36 17.50
N ALA A 50 -3.02 0.18 17.38
CA ALA A 50 -2.56 0.76 16.13
C ALA A 50 -2.54 -0.29 15.02
N ALA A 51 -3.09 0.04 13.86
CA ALA A 51 -3.35 -0.93 12.81
C ALA A 51 -3.17 -0.34 11.41
N ILE A 52 -2.72 -1.18 10.48
CA ILE A 52 -2.64 -0.89 9.05
C ILE A 52 -3.72 -1.74 8.37
N ASN A 53 -4.87 -1.13 8.10
CA ASN A 53 -6.03 -1.84 7.51
C ASN A 53 -6.04 -1.79 5.98
N TYR A 54 -5.44 -0.75 5.39
CA TYR A 54 -5.36 -0.55 3.95
C TYR A 54 -3.99 -0.02 3.52
N VAL A 55 -3.64 -0.30 2.27
CA VAL A 55 -2.50 0.33 1.58
C VAL A 55 -2.94 0.95 0.27
N ARG A 56 -2.49 2.18 0.00
CA ARG A 56 -3.04 3.06 -1.02
C ARG A 56 -2.02 3.43 -2.09
N PRO A 57 -1.92 2.64 -3.19
CA PRO A 57 -1.39 3.14 -4.45
C PRO A 57 -2.35 4.16 -5.07
N ASN A 58 -2.02 4.69 -6.25
CA ASN A 58 -2.92 5.56 -7.01
C ASN A 58 -4.28 4.88 -7.21
N VAL A 59 -5.35 5.53 -6.71
CA VAL A 59 -6.73 5.03 -6.72
C VAL A 59 -7.55 5.48 -7.93
N GLU A 60 -7.01 6.36 -8.80
CA GLU A 60 -7.67 6.71 -10.07
C GLU A 60 -7.93 5.43 -10.89
N TYR A 61 -9.07 5.41 -11.56
CA TYR A 61 -9.62 4.21 -12.24
C TYR A 61 -9.74 2.97 -11.33
N GLY A 62 -9.91 3.15 -10.02
CA GLY A 62 -10.26 2.10 -9.05
C GLY A 62 -11.73 2.08 -8.62
N HIS A 63 -12.64 2.69 -9.40
CA HIS A 63 -14.06 2.85 -9.07
C HIS A 63 -14.96 2.10 -10.06
N ASN A 64 -16.23 1.91 -9.68
CA ASN A 64 -17.28 1.31 -10.51
C ASN A 64 -16.81 -0.02 -11.12
N ASN A 65 -16.85 -0.16 -12.45
CA ASN A 65 -16.51 -1.40 -13.15
C ASN A 65 -15.03 -1.80 -13.06
N HIS A 66 -14.15 -0.88 -12.65
CA HIS A 66 -12.73 -1.15 -12.42
C HIS A 66 -12.41 -1.42 -10.93
N ALA A 67 -13.39 -1.27 -10.03
CA ALA A 67 -13.20 -1.59 -8.62
C ALA A 67 -12.91 -3.08 -8.45
N GLY A 68 -11.90 -3.39 -7.64
CA GLY A 68 -11.65 -4.76 -7.19
C GLY A 68 -12.81 -5.29 -6.34
N PRO A 69 -12.86 -6.62 -6.09
CA PRO A 69 -13.87 -7.19 -5.23
C PRO A 69 -13.74 -6.67 -3.80
N ALA A 70 -14.87 -6.62 -3.08
CA ALA A 70 -14.97 -5.96 -1.78
C ALA A 70 -14.10 -6.56 -0.65
N PHE A 71 -13.49 -7.73 -0.82
CA PHE A 71 -12.52 -8.31 0.12
C PHE A 71 -11.06 -7.89 -0.18
N MET A 72 -10.82 -7.26 -1.33
CA MET A 72 -9.49 -6.91 -1.82
C MET A 72 -9.30 -5.40 -1.99
N TRP A 73 -10.34 -4.67 -2.41
CA TRP A 73 -10.23 -3.24 -2.74
C TRP A 73 -11.35 -2.38 -2.12
N ARG A 74 -10.99 -1.16 -1.72
CA ARG A 74 -11.89 -0.08 -1.33
C ARG A 74 -11.51 1.18 -2.12
N PRO A 75 -12.40 1.74 -2.97
CA PRO A 75 -12.03 2.83 -3.89
C PRO A 75 -11.31 4.02 -3.25
N ASN A 76 -11.77 4.53 -2.11
CA ASN A 76 -11.14 5.67 -1.42
C ASN A 76 -10.03 5.27 -0.42
N LYS A 77 -9.71 3.98 -0.23
CA LYS A 77 -8.73 3.54 0.79
C LYS A 77 -7.58 2.70 0.23
N GLY A 78 -7.77 2.01 -0.90
CA GLY A 78 -6.77 1.16 -1.55
C GLY A 78 -7.04 -0.33 -1.35
N PHE A 79 -5.98 -1.14 -1.33
CA PHE A 79 -6.08 -2.57 -1.05
C PHE A 79 -6.27 -2.85 0.43
N LEU A 80 -7.09 -3.84 0.77
CA LEU A 80 -7.14 -4.41 2.12
C LEU A 80 -5.85 -5.20 2.36
N VAL A 81 -5.27 -5.06 3.56
CA VAL A 81 -4.23 -5.99 4.03
C VAL A 81 -4.85 -7.38 4.13
N GLN A 82 -4.30 -8.35 3.39
CA GLN A 82 -4.84 -9.72 3.32
C GLN A 82 -4.35 -10.57 4.50
N SER A 83 -3.12 -10.35 4.96
CA SER A 83 -2.56 -11.01 6.14
C SER A 83 -1.46 -10.20 6.81
N THR A 84 -1.39 -10.28 8.14
CA THR A 84 -0.26 -9.77 8.94
C THR A 84 0.75 -10.86 9.30
N ASN A 85 0.48 -12.13 8.95
CA ASN A 85 1.40 -13.25 9.17
C ASN A 85 2.51 -13.26 8.10
N PRO A 86 3.80 -13.24 8.47
CA PRO A 86 4.91 -13.25 7.52
C PRO A 86 4.89 -14.39 6.49
N SER A 87 4.33 -15.55 6.83
CA SER A 87 4.20 -16.68 5.89
C SER A 87 3.17 -16.45 4.77
N SER A 88 2.37 -15.39 4.85
CA SER A 88 1.28 -15.06 3.92
C SER A 88 1.41 -13.65 3.32
N TYR A 89 2.55 -12.97 3.49
CA TYR A 89 2.82 -11.66 2.89
C TYR A 89 2.79 -11.67 1.35
N ASP A 90 2.84 -12.84 0.73
CA ASP A 90 2.75 -12.98 -0.73
C ASP A 90 1.33 -12.71 -1.29
N GLN A 91 0.33 -12.61 -0.41
CA GLN A 91 -1.05 -12.22 -0.68
C GLN A 91 -1.25 -10.70 -0.62
N ASN A 92 -0.31 -9.95 -0.02
CA ASN A 92 -0.41 -8.51 0.15
C ASN A 92 0.09 -7.76 -1.09
N PHE A 93 -0.42 -6.54 -1.26
CA PHE A 93 0.09 -5.60 -2.26
C PHE A 93 1.41 -4.97 -1.77
N PRO A 94 2.37 -4.66 -2.64
CA PRO A 94 2.46 -5.06 -4.04
C PRO A 94 3.14 -6.43 -4.24
N THR A 95 2.74 -7.14 -5.30
CA THR A 95 3.52 -8.29 -5.81
C THR A 95 4.37 -7.93 -7.03
N THR A 96 4.12 -6.75 -7.62
CA THR A 96 4.85 -6.19 -8.75
C THR A 96 5.49 -4.86 -8.34
N GLY A 97 6.68 -4.51 -8.82
CA GLY A 97 7.36 -3.27 -8.42
C GLY A 97 8.05 -2.57 -9.58
N GLY A 98 8.47 -1.32 -9.36
CA GLY A 98 9.25 -0.54 -10.32
C GLY A 98 9.82 0.71 -9.66
N ASN A 99 10.93 1.23 -10.20
CA ASN A 99 11.65 2.33 -9.56
C ASN A 99 10.82 3.63 -9.53
N GLY A 100 10.70 4.21 -8.34
CA GLY A 100 9.99 5.46 -8.08
C GLY A 100 8.50 5.30 -7.81
N LEU A 101 7.95 4.08 -7.82
CA LEU A 101 6.57 3.83 -7.38
C LEU A 101 6.45 3.94 -5.86
N TYR A 102 5.27 4.33 -5.38
CA TYR A 102 4.99 4.49 -3.96
C TYR A 102 3.53 4.22 -3.62
N PHE A 103 3.26 3.95 -2.34
CA PHE A 103 1.92 3.76 -1.79
C PHE A 103 1.88 4.21 -0.33
N ASP A 104 0.70 4.62 0.14
CA ASP A 104 0.53 5.13 1.49
C ASP A 104 -0.03 4.05 2.42
N LEU A 105 0.56 3.90 3.61
CA LEU A 105 0.01 3.06 4.67
C LEU A 105 -1.15 3.80 5.34
N VAL A 106 -2.35 3.23 5.32
CA VAL A 106 -3.52 3.82 5.98
C VAL A 106 -3.54 3.33 7.43
N ILE A 107 -2.80 4.05 8.27
CA ILE A 107 -2.63 3.76 9.70
C ILE A 107 -3.79 4.37 10.50
N THR A 108 -4.25 3.66 11.52
CA THR A 108 -5.25 4.11 12.50
C THR A 108 -4.78 3.76 13.91
N GLY A 109 -5.16 4.54 14.92
CA GLY A 109 -4.85 4.27 16.34
C GLY A 109 -3.56 4.90 16.88
N ILE A 110 -2.75 5.51 16.01
CA ILE A 110 -1.58 6.33 16.38
C ILE A 110 -1.36 7.41 15.31
N ASP A 111 -0.68 8.50 15.65
CA ASP A 111 -0.18 9.44 14.64
C ASP A 111 0.99 8.80 13.87
N VAL A 112 1.06 9.03 12.56
CA VAL A 112 2.19 8.56 11.75
C VAL A 112 3.48 9.31 12.08
N GLU A 113 3.39 10.53 12.64
CA GLU A 113 4.54 11.31 13.08
C GLU A 113 5.17 10.79 14.39
N GLU A 114 4.46 9.97 15.14
CA GLU A 114 4.98 9.23 16.31
C GLU A 114 5.70 7.93 15.92
N LEU A 115 5.74 7.57 14.63
CA LEU A 115 6.35 6.34 14.11
C LEU A 115 7.67 6.58 13.38
N THR A 116 8.71 5.85 13.79
CA THR A 116 9.99 5.73 13.10
C THR A 116 10.12 4.39 12.39
N TRP A 117 10.82 4.37 11.26
CA TRP A 117 10.90 3.23 10.34
C TRP A 117 12.34 3.00 9.89
N LYS A 118 12.77 1.74 9.82
CA LYS A 118 14.04 1.36 9.18
C LYS A 118 13.80 1.03 7.70
N GLN A 119 14.69 1.51 6.84
CA GLN A 119 14.69 1.11 5.43
C GLN A 119 15.02 -0.39 5.27
N VAL A 120 14.39 -1.03 4.29
CA VAL A 120 14.56 -2.46 4.01
C VAL A 120 15.09 -2.61 2.59
N THR A 121 16.22 -3.32 2.42
CA THR A 121 16.88 -3.46 1.10
C THR A 121 17.18 -4.91 0.76
N HIS A 122 16.64 -5.38 -0.36
CA HIS A 122 16.92 -6.70 -0.93
C HIS A 122 17.16 -6.57 -2.44
N GLU A 123 18.18 -7.25 -2.98
CA GLU A 123 18.43 -7.30 -4.44
C GLU A 123 18.50 -5.91 -5.12
N ARG A 124 19.11 -4.93 -4.43
CA ARG A 124 19.18 -3.50 -4.82
C ARG A 124 17.82 -2.78 -4.95
N ILE A 125 16.73 -3.37 -4.46
CA ILE A 125 15.46 -2.68 -4.23
C ILE A 125 15.41 -2.28 -2.76
N THR A 126 15.25 -0.99 -2.50
CA THR A 126 15.06 -0.40 -1.18
C THR A 126 13.62 0.08 -1.04
N ALA A 127 12.93 -0.39 0.00
CA ALA A 127 11.69 0.19 0.49
C ALA A 127 12.03 1.19 1.60
N THR A 128 11.65 2.45 1.39
CA THR A 128 11.82 3.54 2.37
C THR A 128 10.44 4.02 2.78
N VAL A 129 10.18 4.15 4.08
CA VAL A 129 8.97 4.78 4.61
C VAL A 129 9.30 6.20 5.04
N THR A 130 8.52 7.17 4.56
CA THR A 130 8.67 8.59 4.91
C THR A 130 7.31 9.21 5.16
N ASN A 131 7.21 10.05 6.19
CA ASN A 131 6.01 10.85 6.41
C ASN A 131 5.97 12.00 5.39
N VAL A 132 4.85 12.11 4.67
CA VAL A 132 4.64 13.15 3.65
C VAL A 132 3.23 13.72 3.74
N VAL A 133 3.04 14.97 3.32
CA VAL A 133 1.70 15.55 3.17
C VAL A 133 1.06 15.00 1.90
N ALA A 134 -0.05 14.29 2.05
CA ALA A 134 -0.78 13.62 0.98
C ALA A 134 -1.52 14.62 0.08
N ASN A 135 -0.82 15.13 -0.95
CA ASN A 135 -1.35 16.15 -1.87
C ASN A 135 -1.45 15.69 -3.33
N ASP A 136 -1.07 14.45 -3.65
CA ASP A 136 -1.22 13.91 -5.00
C ASP A 136 -2.68 14.02 -5.48
N ARG A 137 -2.88 14.27 -6.77
CA ARG A 137 -4.21 14.46 -7.37
C ARG A 137 -5.19 13.34 -7.05
N TRP A 138 -4.69 12.10 -6.96
CA TRP A 138 -5.45 10.88 -6.69
C TRP A 138 -5.80 10.69 -5.21
N ILE A 139 -5.27 11.50 -4.28
CA ILE A 139 -5.64 11.44 -2.86
C ILE A 139 -7.11 11.91 -2.71
N PRO A 140 -8.00 11.09 -2.09
CA PRO A 140 -9.38 11.45 -1.79
C PRO A 140 -9.47 12.77 -1.02
N LYS A 141 -10.53 13.55 -1.26
CA LYS A 141 -10.69 14.90 -0.69
C LYS A 141 -10.64 14.89 0.84
N GLU A 142 -11.21 13.86 1.46
CA GLU A 142 -11.26 13.66 2.90
C GLU A 142 -9.90 13.36 3.55
N ASP A 143 -8.89 12.94 2.78
CA ASP A 143 -7.54 12.60 3.24
C ASP A 143 -6.46 13.55 2.68
N ARG A 144 -6.83 14.52 1.84
CA ARG A 144 -5.89 15.47 1.22
C ARG A 144 -5.36 16.46 2.25
N GLY A 145 -4.05 16.71 2.20
CA GLY A 145 -3.37 17.60 3.15
C GLY A 145 -3.05 16.97 4.50
N LYS A 146 -3.41 15.70 4.74
CA LYS A 146 -2.98 14.95 5.93
C LYS A 146 -1.56 14.41 5.76
N VAL A 147 -0.85 14.20 6.86
CA VAL A 147 0.41 13.45 6.86
C VAL A 147 0.11 11.96 6.73
N VAL A 148 0.86 11.25 5.89
CA VAL A 148 0.76 9.80 5.69
C VAL A 148 2.14 9.15 5.66
N ALA A 149 2.25 7.92 6.17
CA ALA A 149 3.44 7.10 6.04
C ALA A 149 3.50 6.50 4.62
N ARG A 150 4.30 7.12 3.74
CA ARG A 150 4.47 6.73 2.33
C ARG A 150 5.63 5.76 2.17
N VAL A 151 5.36 4.57 1.63
CA VAL A 151 6.37 3.59 1.21
C VAL A 151 6.78 3.89 -0.23
N LYS A 152 8.06 4.17 -0.47
CA LYS A 152 8.64 4.36 -1.80
C LYS A 152 9.57 3.19 -2.15
N LEU A 153 9.41 2.63 -3.35
CA LEU A 153 10.30 1.63 -3.92
C LEU A 153 11.36 2.31 -4.79
N THR A 154 12.62 2.21 -4.37
CA THR A 154 13.79 2.67 -5.13
C THR A 154 14.58 1.45 -5.57
N GLY A 155 15.03 1.36 -6.83
CA GLY A 155 15.74 0.19 -7.31
C GLY A 155 16.21 0.29 -8.75
N PRO A 156 16.57 -0.83 -9.40
CA PRO A 156 17.12 -0.82 -10.75
C PRO A 156 16.18 -0.16 -11.77
N PHE A 157 16.72 0.74 -12.59
CA PHE A 157 15.99 1.42 -13.65
C PHE A 157 16.88 1.53 -14.90
N ALA A 158 16.26 1.65 -16.07
CA ALA A 158 16.99 1.92 -17.30
C ALA A 158 17.58 3.33 -17.25
N THR A 159 18.89 3.45 -17.44
CA THR A 159 19.53 4.74 -17.70
C THR A 159 19.28 5.16 -19.14
N THR A 160 19.27 6.47 -19.40
CA THR A 160 19.17 6.98 -20.77
C THR A 160 20.54 6.84 -21.44
N VAL A 161 20.59 6.21 -22.62
CA VAL A 161 21.78 6.13 -23.48
C VAL A 161 21.59 7.01 -24.71
N HIS A 162 22.68 7.54 -25.27
CA HIS A 162 22.64 8.48 -26.40
C HIS A 162 22.09 7.88 -27.70
N SER A 163 22.16 6.55 -27.88
CA SER A 163 21.61 5.87 -29.05
C SER A 163 20.22 5.30 -28.78
N PHE A 164 19.32 5.50 -29.73
CA PHE A 164 17.99 4.90 -29.69
C PHE A 164 18.00 3.39 -29.95
N TRP A 165 19.06 2.84 -30.54
CA TRP A 165 19.11 1.45 -30.99
C TRP A 165 19.65 0.48 -29.95
N THR A 166 20.56 0.93 -29.08
CA THR A 166 21.12 0.13 -27.99
C THR A 166 20.39 0.38 -26.68
N VAL A 167 20.40 -0.59 -25.76
CA VAL A 167 19.93 -0.44 -24.37
C VAL A 167 21.05 -0.90 -23.44
N ALA A 168 21.37 -0.11 -22.41
CA ALA A 168 22.33 -0.52 -21.39
C ALA A 168 21.72 -1.66 -20.54
N PRO A 169 22.51 -2.69 -20.17
CA PRO A 169 22.09 -3.69 -19.20
C PRO A 169 21.61 -3.05 -17.89
N VAL A 170 20.47 -3.50 -17.39
CA VAL A 170 19.91 -3.07 -16.10
C VAL A 170 20.10 -4.21 -15.11
N PHE A 171 20.51 -3.92 -13.88
CA PHE A 171 20.58 -4.94 -12.85
C PHE A 171 19.21 -5.62 -12.70
N LYS A 172 19.17 -6.96 -12.77
CA LYS A 172 17.93 -7.75 -12.62
C LYS A 172 17.88 -8.36 -11.21
N PRO A 173 16.96 -7.90 -10.34
CA PRO A 173 16.74 -8.47 -9.02
C PRO A 173 16.39 -9.96 -9.07
N ARG A 174 16.89 -10.74 -8.11
CA ARG A 174 16.49 -12.14 -7.90
C ARG A 174 15.20 -12.20 -7.07
N LEU A 175 14.06 -12.12 -7.75
CA LEU A 175 12.73 -12.25 -7.14
C LEU A 175 12.26 -13.72 -7.11
N PRO A 176 11.37 -14.12 -6.17
CA PRO A 176 10.68 -13.27 -5.18
C PRO A 176 11.55 -12.78 -4.02
N GLN A 177 11.20 -11.64 -3.43
CA GLN A 177 11.80 -11.09 -2.21
C GLN A 177 10.73 -10.57 -1.25
N THR A 178 10.84 -10.94 0.03
CA THR A 178 9.94 -10.49 1.10
C THR A 178 10.46 -9.20 1.73
N PHE A 179 9.57 -8.23 1.94
CA PHE A 179 9.84 -7.00 2.67
C PHE A 179 8.93 -6.94 3.90
N GLU A 180 9.46 -6.59 5.07
CA GLU A 180 8.70 -6.32 6.29
C GLU A 180 9.07 -4.93 6.83
N LEU A 181 8.11 -4.02 6.81
CA LEU A 181 8.22 -2.66 7.32
C LEU A 181 7.67 -2.63 8.74
N VAL A 182 8.51 -2.28 9.71
CA VAL A 182 8.13 -2.17 11.12
C VAL A 182 8.12 -0.71 11.54
N GLY A 183 6.95 -0.21 11.91
CA GLY A 183 6.75 1.12 12.48
C GLY A 183 6.92 1.02 13.99
N ARG A 184 7.91 1.74 14.51
CA ARG A 184 8.24 1.76 15.94
C ARG A 184 7.89 3.08 16.56
N HIS A 185 7.38 3.08 17.78
CA HIS A 185 7.09 4.31 18.51
C HIS A 185 8.39 5.11 18.74
N ILE A 186 8.38 6.41 18.46
CA ILE A 186 9.61 7.21 18.44
C ILE A 186 10.26 7.39 19.82
N SER A 187 9.48 7.40 20.91
CA SER A 187 10.02 7.62 22.26
C SER A 187 10.38 6.35 23.02
N THR A 188 9.67 5.23 22.78
CA THR A 188 9.93 3.95 23.48
C THR A 188 10.71 2.94 22.62
N GLY A 189 10.64 3.07 21.30
CA GLY A 189 11.25 2.12 20.35
C GLY A 189 10.46 0.83 20.13
N ASP A 190 9.30 0.66 20.78
CA ASP A 190 8.45 -0.53 20.68
C ASP A 190 7.87 -0.71 19.28
N GLU A 191 7.60 -1.96 18.88
CA GLU A 191 6.92 -2.27 17.62
C GLU A 191 5.42 -1.99 17.75
N VAL A 192 4.92 -1.01 16.99
CA VAL A 192 3.51 -0.57 17.05
C VAL A 192 2.69 -1.14 15.90
N VAL A 193 3.26 -1.12 14.69
CA VAL A 193 2.62 -1.64 13.47
C VAL A 193 3.62 -2.34 12.57
N LYS A 194 3.13 -3.30 11.78
CA LYS A 194 3.91 -3.99 10.74
C LYS A 194 3.15 -4.05 9.43
N TYR A 195 3.88 -3.93 8.33
CA TYR A 195 3.37 -4.20 6.99
C TYR A 195 4.38 -4.99 6.17
N GLY A 196 3.98 -6.12 5.61
CA GLY A 196 4.85 -6.92 4.77
C GLY A 196 4.22 -7.38 3.46
N PHE A 197 5.05 -7.53 2.45
CA PHE A 197 4.67 -7.89 1.08
C PHE A 197 5.80 -8.68 0.39
N VAL A 198 5.49 -9.39 -0.70
CA VAL A 198 6.49 -10.12 -1.49
C VAL A 198 6.51 -9.62 -2.92
N LEU A 199 7.58 -8.93 -3.32
CA LEU A 199 7.80 -8.57 -4.72
C LEU A 199 8.18 -9.82 -5.51
N LYS A 200 7.32 -10.20 -6.46
CA LYS A 200 7.46 -11.34 -7.37
C LYS A 200 7.96 -10.92 -8.76
N GLN A 201 7.67 -9.69 -9.20
CA GLN A 201 8.15 -9.13 -10.49
C GLN A 201 8.64 -7.68 -10.36
N TRP A 202 9.69 -7.32 -11.09
CA TRP A 202 10.20 -5.96 -11.22
C TRP A 202 10.08 -5.46 -12.66
N PHE A 203 9.50 -4.28 -12.83
CA PHE A 203 9.25 -3.62 -14.10
C PHE A 203 10.19 -2.43 -14.31
N VAL A 204 10.64 -2.27 -15.55
CA VAL A 204 11.54 -1.19 -15.97
C VAL A 204 10.96 -0.50 -17.20
N ASP A 205 10.61 0.78 -17.06
CA ASP A 205 10.31 1.67 -18.19
C ASP A 205 11.64 2.11 -18.85
N LEU A 206 11.80 1.83 -20.14
CA LEU A 206 13.04 2.11 -20.89
C LEU A 206 13.22 3.60 -21.26
N GLY A 207 12.29 4.47 -20.88
CA GLY A 207 12.31 5.90 -21.19
C GLY A 207 11.90 6.25 -22.62
N ARG A 208 11.56 5.26 -23.46
CA ARG A 208 11.37 5.41 -24.92
C ARG A 208 9.89 5.37 -25.29
N THR A 209 9.53 6.14 -26.32
CA THR A 209 8.23 6.10 -26.99
C THR A 209 8.45 5.99 -28.50
N ARG A 210 7.83 5.02 -29.18
CA ARG A 210 7.90 4.84 -30.64
C ARG A 210 6.76 3.94 -31.13
N LYS A 211 6.55 3.95 -32.44
CA LYS A 211 5.76 2.98 -33.18
C LYS A 211 6.32 1.56 -33.00
N TYR A 212 5.45 0.55 -32.92
CA TYR A 212 5.89 -0.83 -32.76
C TYR A 212 6.61 -1.33 -34.01
N THR A 213 7.85 -1.80 -33.82
CA THR A 213 8.70 -2.38 -34.87
C THR A 213 9.16 -3.80 -34.53
N GLY A 214 8.54 -4.46 -33.55
CA GLY A 214 8.99 -5.77 -33.01
C GLY A 214 10.17 -5.71 -32.03
N VAL A 215 10.93 -4.62 -32.02
CA VAL A 215 12.21 -4.47 -31.29
C VAL A 215 12.06 -4.45 -29.74
N THR A 216 10.84 -4.44 -29.20
CA THR A 216 10.59 -4.50 -27.74
C THR A 216 11.31 -5.68 -27.08
N ALA A 217 11.26 -6.87 -27.70
CA ALA A 217 11.88 -8.08 -27.18
C ALA A 217 13.42 -7.95 -27.13
N ASP A 218 14.04 -7.46 -28.21
CA ASP A 218 15.49 -7.26 -28.29
C ASP A 218 16.00 -6.22 -27.28
N TRP A 219 15.27 -5.12 -27.09
CA TRP A 219 15.63 -4.11 -26.10
C TRP A 219 15.49 -4.61 -24.66
N CYS A 220 14.45 -5.37 -24.35
CA CYS A 220 14.35 -6.01 -23.05
C CYS A 220 15.45 -7.05 -22.83
N LYS A 221 15.77 -7.84 -23.85
CA LYS A 221 16.87 -8.81 -23.83
C LYS A 221 18.23 -8.12 -23.60
N GLN A 222 18.50 -7.00 -24.28
CA GLN A 222 19.70 -6.15 -24.04
C GLN A 222 19.74 -5.60 -22.61
N ALA A 223 18.59 -5.19 -22.05
CA ALA A 223 18.49 -4.78 -20.65
C ALA A 223 18.69 -5.95 -19.65
N GLY A 224 18.64 -7.21 -20.10
CA GLY A 224 18.68 -8.42 -19.26
C GLY A 224 17.32 -8.93 -18.79
N TYR A 225 16.23 -8.34 -19.29
CA TYR A 225 14.83 -8.56 -18.92
C TYR A 225 14.05 -9.24 -20.06
N LYS A 226 12.75 -9.48 -19.87
CA LYS A 226 11.82 -9.91 -20.94
C LYS A 226 10.83 -8.82 -21.30
N ALA A 227 10.32 -8.86 -22.52
CA ALA A 227 9.14 -8.07 -22.86
C ALA A 227 7.90 -8.69 -22.17
N PRO A 228 6.97 -7.89 -21.62
CA PRO A 228 5.79 -8.41 -20.95
C PRO A 228 4.72 -8.80 -21.97
N ARG A 229 3.88 -9.77 -21.62
CA ARG A 229 2.61 -10.05 -22.31
C ARG A 229 1.48 -9.33 -21.60
N PHE A 230 0.27 -9.35 -22.16
CA PHE A 230 -0.92 -8.75 -21.54
C PHE A 230 -1.11 -9.15 -20.08
N ARG A 231 -1.03 -10.44 -19.75
CA ARG A 231 -1.21 -10.96 -18.37
C ARG A 231 -0.18 -10.47 -17.36
N ASP A 232 0.98 -10.00 -17.83
CA ASP A 232 2.03 -9.46 -16.96
C ASP A 232 1.72 -7.98 -16.63
N LEU A 233 0.82 -7.32 -17.39
CA LEU A 233 0.41 -5.91 -17.21
C LEU A 233 -1.05 -5.70 -16.75
N THR A 234 -1.99 -6.55 -17.16
CA THR A 234 -3.44 -6.35 -16.93
C THR A 234 -4.20 -7.69 -16.81
N ASN A 235 -5.33 -7.66 -16.11
CA ASN A 235 -6.30 -8.74 -16.03
C ASN A 235 -7.53 -8.55 -16.94
N GLU A 236 -7.53 -7.54 -17.80
CA GLU A 236 -8.57 -7.41 -18.82
C GLU A 236 -8.62 -8.67 -19.71
N GLY A 237 -9.84 -9.12 -20.02
CA GLY A 237 -10.06 -10.32 -20.84
C GLY A 237 -9.79 -11.63 -20.10
N ALA A 238 -9.39 -11.61 -18.83
CA ALA A 238 -9.29 -12.82 -18.01
C ALA A 238 -10.69 -13.44 -17.78
N THR A 239 -11.00 -14.52 -18.49
CA THR A 239 -12.27 -15.25 -18.41
C THR A 239 -12.37 -16.21 -17.22
N LYS A 240 -11.26 -16.45 -16.50
CA LYS A 240 -11.17 -17.53 -15.50
C LYS A 240 -11.72 -17.17 -14.12
N HIS A 241 -11.91 -15.89 -13.81
CA HIS A 241 -12.41 -15.45 -12.51
C HIS A 241 -13.93 -15.53 -12.46
N LYS A 242 -14.46 -16.70 -12.05
CA LYS A 242 -15.88 -16.92 -11.70
C LYS A 242 -16.42 -16.00 -10.60
N ARG A 243 -15.56 -15.16 -10.00
CA ARG A 243 -15.87 -14.14 -8.98
C ARG A 243 -15.95 -12.72 -9.54
N ARG A 244 -15.93 -12.52 -10.87
CA ARG A 244 -16.42 -11.27 -11.46
C ARG A 244 -17.91 -11.13 -11.11
N PRO A 245 -18.35 -10.16 -10.31
CA PRO A 245 -19.73 -9.74 -10.42
C PRO A 245 -19.89 -9.21 -11.86
N SER A 246 -20.88 -9.73 -12.59
CA SER A 246 -21.10 -9.44 -14.01
C SER A 246 -21.71 -8.04 -14.20
N HIS A 247 -20.99 -7.00 -13.77
CA HIS A 247 -21.36 -5.61 -13.98
C HIS A 247 -21.10 -5.23 -15.44
N ALA A 248 -22.12 -5.49 -16.25
CA ALA A 248 -22.46 -4.77 -17.48
C ALA A 248 -21.31 -4.55 -18.49
N GLY A 249 -20.82 -5.64 -19.09
CA GLY A 249 -20.36 -5.66 -20.50
C GLY A 249 -19.25 -4.71 -20.96
N LEU A 250 -18.60 -3.97 -20.06
CA LEU A 250 -17.63 -2.94 -20.41
C LEU A 250 -16.19 -3.50 -20.34
N PRO A 251 -15.35 -3.22 -21.36
CA PRO A 251 -13.94 -3.64 -21.39
C PRO A 251 -13.14 -2.81 -20.39
N GLY A 252 -12.25 -3.48 -19.64
CA GLY A 252 -11.45 -2.85 -18.59
C GLY A 252 -10.87 -3.88 -17.62
N TYR A 253 -9.80 -3.46 -16.95
CA TYR A 253 -9.19 -4.18 -15.84
C TYR A 253 -10.01 -4.05 -14.54
N VAL A 254 -9.67 -4.82 -13.50
CA VAL A 254 -10.13 -4.59 -12.12
C VAL A 254 -8.95 -4.54 -11.16
N ARG A 255 -9.03 -3.72 -10.10
CA ARG A 255 -7.99 -3.67 -9.05
C ARG A 255 -7.86 -5.01 -8.37
N TYR A 256 -6.72 -5.67 -8.55
CA TYR A 256 -6.53 -7.03 -8.07
C TYR A 256 -5.04 -7.34 -7.86
N ILE A 257 -4.71 -7.97 -6.72
CA ILE A 257 -3.34 -8.31 -6.31
C ILE A 257 -2.89 -9.58 -7.05
N GLY A 258 -1.72 -9.56 -7.67
CA GLY A 258 -1.13 -10.70 -8.39
C GLY A 258 -1.62 -10.90 -9.83
N GLU A 259 -2.44 -9.99 -10.35
CA GLU A 259 -3.12 -10.14 -11.67
C GLU A 259 -2.67 -9.05 -12.67
N GLY A 260 -1.41 -8.63 -12.60
CA GLY A 260 -0.77 -7.71 -13.56
C GLY A 260 -0.40 -6.35 -12.99
N PHE A 261 0.66 -5.74 -13.55
CA PHE A 261 1.27 -4.52 -13.04
C PHE A 261 0.31 -3.32 -12.93
N PHE A 262 -0.48 -3.03 -13.96
CA PHE A 262 -1.47 -1.95 -13.91
C PHE A 262 -2.71 -2.35 -13.07
N SER A 263 -3.01 -3.64 -12.91
CA SER A 263 -4.05 -4.12 -12.00
C SER A 263 -3.73 -3.91 -10.52
N GLU A 264 -2.46 -3.99 -10.17
CA GLU A 264 -1.97 -3.61 -8.86
C GLU A 264 -1.88 -2.08 -8.72
N TRP A 265 -1.09 -1.41 -9.55
CA TRP A 265 -0.71 -0.01 -9.31
C TRP A 265 -1.69 1.04 -9.87
N GLY A 266 -2.58 0.66 -10.79
CA GLY A 266 -3.55 1.54 -11.41
C GLY A 266 -2.97 2.53 -12.40
N TYR A 267 -3.57 3.71 -12.47
CA TYR A 267 -3.17 4.82 -13.34
C TYR A 267 -1.69 5.19 -13.13
N MET A 268 -0.85 5.04 -14.17
CA MET A 268 0.60 5.28 -14.13
C MET A 268 0.96 6.77 -14.11
N HIS A 269 0.58 7.45 -13.04
CA HIS A 269 1.00 8.82 -12.75
C HIS A 269 1.46 8.89 -11.29
N TYR A 270 2.77 8.73 -11.14
CA TYR A 270 3.52 8.75 -9.88
C TYR A 270 4.66 9.75 -10.03
N ASP A 271 4.79 10.65 -9.07
CA ASP A 271 5.87 11.64 -9.06
C ASP A 271 7.21 10.96 -8.81
N ASN A 272 8.24 11.38 -9.55
CA ASN A 272 9.58 10.75 -9.55
C ASN A 272 9.65 9.32 -10.13
N ALA A 273 8.56 8.77 -10.68
CA ALA A 273 8.59 7.52 -11.44
C ALA A 273 8.84 7.77 -12.95
N ARG A 274 9.53 6.85 -13.63
CA ARG A 274 9.66 6.88 -15.10
C ARG A 274 8.38 6.48 -15.83
N PHE A 275 7.50 5.72 -15.18
CA PHE A 275 6.20 5.31 -15.73
C PHE A 275 5.30 6.51 -16.01
N LYS A 276 4.47 6.40 -17.06
CA LYS A 276 3.56 7.46 -17.53
C LYS A 276 2.21 6.88 -17.94
N ALA A 277 1.18 7.70 -17.87
CA ALA A 277 -0.19 7.46 -18.32
C ALA A 277 -0.28 7.39 -19.87
N LEU A 278 0.40 6.40 -20.44
CA LEU A 278 0.55 6.15 -21.87
C LEU A 278 0.41 4.65 -22.14
N THR A 279 0.19 4.28 -23.39
CA THR A 279 0.11 2.88 -23.83
C THR A 279 1.50 2.23 -23.88
N TYR A 280 1.61 1.00 -23.41
CA TYR A 280 2.85 0.22 -23.36
C TYR A 280 2.81 -1.00 -24.27
N TRP A 281 3.87 -1.21 -25.05
CA TRP A 281 3.99 -2.36 -25.93
C TRP A 281 4.16 -3.68 -25.17
N THR A 282 3.54 -4.72 -25.71
CA THR A 282 3.68 -6.10 -25.22
C THR A 282 4.28 -7.01 -26.28
N GLU A 283 4.87 -8.11 -25.84
CA GLU A 283 5.25 -9.23 -26.71
C GLU A 283 4.05 -10.16 -26.91
N GLN A 284 3.77 -10.44 -28.18
CA GLN A 284 2.77 -11.39 -28.66
C GLN A 284 3.35 -12.05 -29.91
N THR A 285 3.12 -13.35 -30.07
CA THR A 285 3.74 -14.15 -31.13
C THR A 285 3.28 -13.79 -32.55
N ASP A 286 2.09 -13.20 -32.70
CA ASP A 286 1.44 -13.05 -34.02
C ASP A 286 0.64 -11.75 -34.23
N ARG A 287 0.58 -10.81 -33.25
CA ARG A 287 -0.13 -9.52 -33.41
C ARG A 287 0.51 -8.35 -32.66
N ARG A 288 0.37 -7.12 -33.20
CA ARG A 288 0.67 -5.88 -32.48
C ARG A 288 -0.28 -5.73 -31.28
N GLY A 289 0.26 -5.77 -30.07
CA GLY A 289 -0.49 -5.70 -28.83
C GLY A 289 0.12 -4.70 -27.85
N ALA A 290 -0.72 -3.88 -27.22
CA ALA A 290 -0.31 -2.91 -26.23
C ALA A 290 -1.35 -2.80 -25.10
N VAL A 291 -0.96 -2.25 -23.96
CA VAL A 291 -1.86 -2.02 -22.82
C VAL A 291 -1.80 -0.56 -22.40
N ASP A 292 -2.96 0.08 -22.26
CA ASP A 292 -3.06 1.44 -21.76
C ASP A 292 -2.79 1.49 -20.25
N ALA A 293 -1.80 2.26 -19.82
CA ALA A 293 -1.46 2.38 -18.40
C ALA A 293 -2.36 3.34 -17.60
N ARG A 294 -3.47 3.78 -18.19
CA ARG A 294 -4.51 4.57 -17.51
C ARG A 294 -5.59 3.67 -16.91
N ASP A 295 -6.06 2.71 -17.69
CA ASP A 295 -7.24 1.86 -17.41
C ASP A 295 -7.00 0.37 -17.74
N GLY A 296 -5.74 -0.03 -17.95
CA GLY A 296 -5.36 -1.41 -18.22
C GLY A 296 -5.95 -2.02 -19.50
N SER A 297 -6.52 -1.21 -20.40
CA SER A 297 -7.20 -1.70 -21.61
C SER A 297 -6.21 -2.21 -22.67
N ILE A 298 -6.59 -3.28 -23.37
CA ILE A 298 -5.78 -3.97 -24.37
C ILE A 298 -6.06 -3.40 -25.76
N TRP A 299 -5.08 -2.67 -26.29
CA TRP A 299 -5.12 -2.08 -27.61
C TRP A 299 -4.44 -2.96 -28.65
N ARG A 300 -5.08 -3.12 -29.80
CA ARG A 300 -4.51 -3.76 -31.00
C ARG A 300 -4.56 -2.76 -32.17
N PRO A 301 -3.59 -1.83 -32.25
CA PRO A 301 -3.63 -0.76 -33.25
C PRO A 301 -3.40 -1.31 -34.66
N ASN A 302 -4.33 -1.03 -35.57
CA ASN A 302 -4.22 -1.40 -36.98
C ASN A 302 -3.14 -0.58 -37.73
N GLY A 303 -2.76 0.59 -37.19
CA GLY A 303 -1.83 1.54 -37.80
C GLY A 303 -0.62 1.89 -36.93
N GLU A 304 -0.03 3.05 -37.22
CA GLU A 304 1.17 3.58 -36.58
C GLU A 304 0.87 4.35 -35.28
N TYR A 305 0.72 3.62 -34.17
CA TYR A 305 0.49 4.21 -32.84
C TYR A 305 1.80 4.45 -32.08
N LEU A 306 1.91 5.46 -31.21
CA LEU A 306 3.08 5.71 -30.36
C LEU A 306 2.92 5.06 -28.97
N GLY A 307 3.69 4.01 -28.67
CA GLY A 307 3.69 3.35 -27.36
C GLY A 307 5.04 3.40 -26.67
N ARG A 308 5.01 3.26 -25.34
CA ARG A 308 6.20 3.14 -24.48
C ARG A 308 6.72 1.72 -24.44
N PHE A 309 8.00 1.58 -24.11
CA PHE A 309 8.67 0.29 -23.95
C PHE A 309 8.94 0.02 -22.47
N ILE A 310 8.45 -1.11 -21.99
CA ILE A 310 8.54 -1.61 -20.63
C ILE A 310 9.04 -3.04 -20.67
N CYS A 311 9.85 -3.42 -19.70
CA CYS A 311 10.41 -4.76 -19.56
C CYS A 311 10.10 -5.29 -18.16
N VAL A 312 10.00 -6.62 -18.04
CA VAL A 312 9.68 -7.32 -16.79
C VAL A 312 10.75 -8.35 -16.43
N SER A 313 11.04 -8.49 -15.14
CA SER A 313 11.93 -9.53 -14.64
C SER A 313 11.34 -10.92 -14.86
N ASP A 314 12.19 -11.94 -14.89
CA ASP A 314 11.72 -13.32 -14.96
C ASP A 314 10.86 -13.68 -13.74
N PHE A 315 9.62 -14.09 -13.98
CA PHE A 315 8.80 -14.74 -12.97
C PHE A 315 9.23 -16.21 -12.86
N LYS A 316 10.10 -16.51 -11.91
CA LYS A 316 10.31 -17.89 -11.46
C LYS A 316 9.09 -18.29 -10.63
N ARG A 317 8.34 -19.26 -11.13
CA ARG A 317 7.35 -20.03 -10.36
C ARG A 317 8.08 -20.98 -9.41
#